data_AF-A0A0B9G566-F1
#
_entry.id   AF-A0A0B9G566-F1
#
_cell.length_a   1.000
_cell.length_b   1.000
_cell.length_c   1.000
_cell.angle_alpha   90.00
_cell.angle_beta   90.00
_cell.angle_gamma   90.00
#
_symmetry.space_group_name_H-M   'P 1'
#
loop_
_entity.id
_entity.type
_entity.pdbx_description
1 polymer ?
#
loop_
_entity_poly.entity_id
_entity_poly.type
_entity_poly.pdbx_seq_one_letter_code
_entity_poly.pdbx_strand_id
1 'polypeptide(L)' 'MDIGTIHSIWTLILFGSFIGIVLWAYSKRQKSRFDEAANLVFADEEKDLATRENDRS' A
#
# COMPACT_ATOMS: atom_id res chain seq x y z
N MET A 1 15.30 -0.88 37.35
CA MET A 1 14.10 -1.67 37.00
C MET A 1 14.55 -3.09 36.77
N ASP A 2 13.84 -4.06 37.33
CA ASP A 2 14.23 -5.47 37.34
C ASP A 2 14.30 -6.08 35.93
N ILE A 3 15.10 -7.15 35.80
CA ILE A 3 15.33 -7.80 34.50
C ILE A 3 14.01 -8.35 33.92
N GLY A 4 13.10 -8.81 34.78
CA GLY A 4 11.78 -9.30 34.38
C GLY A 4 10.87 -8.20 33.82
N THR A 5 10.96 -6.99 34.35
CA THR A 5 10.19 -5.83 33.87
C THR A 5 10.70 -5.37 32.51
N ILE A 6 12.03 -5.35 32.31
CA ILE A 6 12.65 -4.97 31.03
C ILE A 6 12.25 -5.93 29.91
N HIS A 7 12.33 -7.23 30.15
CA HIS A 7 11.93 -8.22 29.14
C HIS A 7 10.44 -8.14 28.81
N SER A 8 9.57 -7.96 29.81
CA SER A 8 8.13 -7.82 29.59
C SER A 8 7.78 -6.59 28.75
N ILE A 9 8.41 -5.45 29.05
CA ILE A 9 8.25 -4.22 28.26
C ILE A 9 8.76 -4.42 26.84
N TRP A 10 9.90 -5.09 26.66
CA TRP A 10 10.48 -5.35 25.34
C TRP A 10 9.55 -6.20 24.45
N THR A 11 8.99 -7.27 25.00
CA THR A 11 8.02 -8.12 24.27
C THR A 11 6.77 -7.35 23.88
N LEU A 12 6.23 -6.51 24.78
CA LEU A 12 5.07 -5.66 24.50
C LEU A 12 5.35 -4.64 23.40
N ILE A 13 6.53 -4.01 23.41
CA ILE A 13 6.94 -3.06 22.36
C ILE A 13 7.06 -3.77 21.02
N LEU A 14 7.74 -4.93 20.95
CA LEU A 14 7.85 -5.69 19.70
C LEU A 14 6.49 -6.11 19.17
N PHE A 15 5.63 -6.65 20.05
CA PHE A 15 4.31 -7.13 19.68
C PHE A 15 3.40 -5.98 19.21
N GLY A 16 3.40 -4.85 19.94
CA GLY A 16 2.66 -3.65 19.57
C GLY A 16 3.16 -3.04 18.25
N SER A 17 4.48 -3.00 18.06
CA SER A 17 5.08 -2.51 16.82
C SER A 17 4.73 -3.40 15.62
N PHE A 18 4.75 -4.72 15.81
CA PHE A 18 4.33 -5.69 14.79
C PHE A 18 2.87 -5.46 14.37
N ILE A 19 1.95 -5.37 15.34
CA ILE A 19 0.53 -5.08 15.06
C ILE A 19 0.37 -3.73 14.38
N GLY A 20 1.11 -2.70 14.83
CA GLY A 20 1.09 -1.38 14.22
C GLY A 20 1.49 -1.39 12.74
N ILE A 21 2.55 -2.12 12.39
CA ILE A 21 3.00 -2.29 11.00
C ILE A 21 1.97 -3.08 10.19
N VAL A 22 1.41 -4.15 10.73
CA VAL A 22 0.38 -4.96 10.04
C VAL A 22 -0.87 -4.13 9.76
N LEU A 23 -1.38 -3.40 10.76
CA LEU A 23 -2.54 -2.52 10.58
C LEU A 23 -2.25 -1.38 9.60
N TRP A 24 -1.03 -0.83 9.60
CA TRP A 24 -0.61 0.20 8.64
C TRP A 24 -0.51 -0.35 7.21
N ALA A 25 0.05 -1.56 7.04
CA ALA A 25 0.14 -2.24 5.75
C ALA A 25 -1.24 -2.61 5.18
N TYR A 26 -2.19 -3.01 6.04
CA TYR A 26 -3.58 -3.24 5.67
C TYR A 26 -4.41 -1.96 5.55
N SER A 27 -3.91 -0.83 6.08
CA SER A 27 -4.57 0.45 5.93
C SER A 27 -4.60 0.83 4.45
N LYS A 28 -5.81 1.17 3.99
CA LYS A 28 -6.26 1.45 2.61
C LYS A 28 -5.32 2.32 1.73
N ARG A 29 -4.29 2.93 2.32
CA ARG A 29 -3.27 3.77 1.69
C ARG A 29 -2.38 3.01 0.68
N GLN A 30 -2.19 1.71 0.82
CA GLN A 30 -1.43 0.92 -0.17
C GLN A 30 -2.29 0.49 -1.38
N LYS A 31 -3.61 0.30 -1.20
CA LYS A 31 -4.52 -0.01 -2.32
C LYS A 31 -4.59 1.12 -3.33
N SER A 32 -4.68 2.37 -2.86
CA SER A 32 -4.76 3.55 -3.74
C SER A 32 -3.56 3.68 -4.68
N ARG A 33 -2.35 3.32 -4.21
CA ARG A 33 -1.13 3.42 -5.02
C ARG A 33 -0.96 2.24 -6.00
N PHE A 34 -1.64 1.13 -5.74
CA PHE A 34 -1.68 -0.03 -6.62
C PHE A 34 -2.76 0.10 -7.70
N ASP A 35 -3.94 0.64 -7.37
CA ASP A 35 -4.99 0.93 -8.36
C ASP A 35 -4.48 1.91 -9.43
N GLU A 36 -3.77 2.95 -9.01
CA GLU A 36 -3.21 3.95 -9.93
C GLU A 36 -2.09 3.38 -10.82
N ALA A 37 -1.23 2.52 -10.27
CA ALA A 37 -0.17 1.83 -11.01
C ALA A 37 -0.71 0.73 -11.95
N ALA A 38 -1.79 0.04 -11.57
CA ALA A 38 -2.46 -0.93 -12.43
C ALA A 38 -3.17 -0.22 -13.60
N ASN A 39 -3.83 0.90 -13.32
CA ASN A 39 -4.47 1.70 -14.37
C ASN A 39 -3.45 2.38 -15.30
N LEU A 40 -2.21 2.61 -14.86
CA LEU A 40 -1.14 3.15 -15.73
C LEU A 40 -0.81 2.24 -16.94
N VAL A 41 -0.89 0.92 -16.80
CA VAL A 41 -0.65 -0.01 -17.94
C VAL A 41 -1.76 0.09 -18.98
N PHE A 42 -3.00 0.32 -18.54
CA PHE A 42 -4.18 0.41 -19.41
C PHE A 42 -4.46 1.85 -19.89
N ALA A 43 -4.01 2.87 -19.17
CA ALA A 43 -4.20 4.28 -19.50
C ALA A 43 -3.42 4.69 -20.76
N ASP A 44 -2.35 3.98 -21.10
CA ASP A 44 -1.63 4.17 -22.38
C ASP A 44 -2.42 3.57 -23.55
N GLU A 45 -3.08 2.43 -23.37
CA GLU A 45 -3.93 1.79 -24.39
C GLU A 45 -5.21 2.58 -24.69
N GLU A 46 -5.85 3.16 -23.67
CA GLU A 46 -7.07 3.95 -23.84
C GLU A 46 -6.80 5.26 -24.63
N LYS A 47 -5.63 5.87 -24.42
CA LYS A 47 -5.20 7.07 -25.17
C LYS A 47 -4.89 6.76 -26.64
N ASP A 48 -4.31 5.60 -26.92
CA ASP A 48 -4.02 5.16 -28.29
C ASP A 48 -5.32 4.88 -29.06
N LEU A 49 -6.30 4.22 -28.41
CA LEU A 49 -7.63 3.97 -29.00
C LEU A 49 -8.40 5.26 -29.29
N ALA A 50 -8.46 6.19 -28.34
CA ALA A 50 -9.15 7.47 -28.51
C ALA A 50 -8.53 8.34 -29.63
N THR A 51 -7.20 8.29 -29.78
CA THR A 51 -6.49 8.99 -30.86
C THR A 51 -6.83 8.39 -32.23
N ARG A 52 -6.91 7.06 -32.33
CA ARG A 52 -7.20 6.34 -33.58
C ARG A 52 -8.66 6.45 -34.03
N GLU A 53 -9.59 6.64 -33.11
CA GLU A 53 -11.00 6.90 -33.44
C GLU A 53 -11.20 8.32 -33.98
N ASN A 54 -10.49 9.30 -33.41
CA ASN A 54 -10.52 10.70 -33.85
C ASN A 54 -9.80 10.91 -35.20
N ASP A 55 -8.80 10.10 -35.54
CA ASP A 55 -8.15 10.13 -36.87
C ASP A 55 -9.00 9.46 -37.96
N ARG A 56 -9.98 8.63 -37.57
CA ARG A 56 -10.85 7.87 -38.47
C ARG A 56 -12.20 8.53 -38.76
N SER A 57 -12.57 9.55 -37.97
CA SER A 57 -13.83 10.31 -38.11
C SER A 57 -13.63 11.59 -38.90
#